data_AF-A0A260X762-F1
#
_entry.id   AF-A0A260X762-F1
#
_cell.length_a   1.000
_cell.length_b   1.000
_cell.length_c   1.000
_cell.angle_alpha   90.00
_cell.angle_beta   90.00
_cell.angle_gamma   90.00
#
_symmetry.space_group_name_H-M   'P 1'
#
loop_
_entity.id
_entity.type
_entity.pdbx_description
1 polymer ?
#
loop_
_entity_poly.entity_id
_entity_poly.type
_entity_poly.pdbx_seq_one_letter_code
_entity_poly.pdbx_strand_id
1 'polypeptide(L)' 'MKQPDEGNLFTDLMEFGPAPTMAREVVVIVISLALLAAVIALVGTSTLVWIVAAVAVVFLAARFAFGLREWGKR' A
#
# COMPACT_ATOMS: atom_id res chain seq x y z
N MET A 1 10.18 -20.29 -12.79
CA MET A 1 9.70 -19.68 -11.54
C MET A 1 10.11 -18.22 -11.61
N LYS A 2 9.15 -17.29 -11.67
CA LYS A 2 9.41 -15.85 -11.82
C LYS A 2 10.15 -15.38 -10.56
N GLN A 3 11.29 -14.69 -10.67
CA GLN A 3 11.97 -14.20 -9.46
C GLN A 3 11.01 -13.29 -8.67
N PRO A 4 10.96 -13.38 -7.33
CA PRO A 4 10.15 -12.49 -6.49
C PRO A 4 10.44 -11.00 -6.70
N ASP A 5 11.57 -10.69 -7.32
CA ASP A 5 12.06 -9.33 -7.57
C ASP A 5 11.69 -8.81 -8.99
N GLU A 6 11.10 -9.65 -9.86
CA GLU A 6 10.71 -9.32 -11.25
C GLU A 6 9.35 -8.61 -11.39
N GLY A 7 8.58 -8.48 -10.30
CA GLY A 7 7.38 -7.63 -10.30
C GLY A 7 7.79 -6.18 -10.55
N ASN A 8 7.00 -5.43 -11.33
CA ASN A 8 7.17 -3.98 -11.48
C ASN A 8 6.31 -3.23 -10.44
N LEU A 9 6.46 -1.91 -10.30
CA LEU A 9 5.67 -1.09 -9.35
C LEU A 9 4.14 -1.28 -9.51
N PHE A 10 3.67 -1.56 -10.72
CA PHE A 10 2.26 -1.85 -10.98
C PHE A 10 1.82 -3.18 -10.35
N THR A 11 2.70 -4.18 -10.36
CA THR A 11 2.46 -5.46 -9.68
C THR A 11 2.41 -5.24 -8.17
N ASP A 12 3.31 -4.44 -7.61
CA ASP A 12 3.32 -4.16 -6.17
C ASP A 12 2.03 -3.48 -5.69
N LEU A 13 1.44 -2.60 -6.53
CA LEU A 13 0.17 -1.93 -6.25
C LEU A 13 -1.02 -2.88 -6.20
N MET A 14 -0.95 -4.01 -6.90
CA MET A 14 -2.03 -4.99 -7.00
C MET A 14 -1.88 -6.16 -6.04
N GLU A 15 -0.67 -6.40 -5.53
CA GLU A 15 -0.43 -7.43 -4.52
C GLU A 15 -0.99 -7.02 -3.15
N PHE A 16 -1.33 -8.01 -2.32
CA PHE A 16 -1.76 -7.76 -0.93
C PHE A 16 -0.58 -7.72 0.06
N GLY A 17 0.53 -8.40 -0.26
CA GLY A 17 1.73 -8.48 0.58
C GLY A 17 2.71 -7.31 0.34
N PRO A 18 3.68 -7.07 1.23
CA PRO A 18 4.64 -5.97 1.11
C PRO A 18 5.51 -6.11 -0.15
N ALA A 19 5.87 -4.96 -0.74
CA ALA A 19 6.74 -4.91 -1.90
C ALA A 19 8.14 -5.49 -1.60
N PRO A 20 8.92 -5.90 -2.63
CA PRO A 20 10.21 -6.57 -2.44
C PRO A 20 11.27 -5.74 -1.68
N THR A 21 11.13 -4.41 -1.67
CA THR A 21 12.06 -3.49 -0.99
C THR A 21 11.31 -2.36 -0.30
N MET A 22 11.92 -1.80 0.75
CA MET A 22 11.36 -0.67 1.50
C MET A 22 11.08 0.54 0.61
N ALA A 23 12.01 0.89 -0.29
CA ALA A 23 11.85 2.02 -1.20
C ALA A 23 10.62 1.87 -2.10
N ARG A 24 10.41 0.68 -2.66
CA ARG A 24 9.23 0.39 -3.50
C ARG A 24 7.93 0.44 -2.69
N GLU A 25 7.92 -0.08 -1.47
CA GLU A 25 6.74 -0.03 -0.61
C GLU A 25 6.36 1.42 -0.24
N VAL A 26 7.34 2.29 0.03
CA VAL A 26 7.06 3.71 0.28
C VAL A 26 6.39 4.35 -0.93
N VAL A 27 6.85 4.06 -2.14
CA VAL A 27 6.23 4.56 -3.38
C VAL A 27 4.79 4.04 -3.52
N VAL A 28 4.56 2.75 -3.25
CA VAL A 28 3.22 2.14 -3.24
C VAL A 28 2.28 2.83 -2.25
N ILE A 29 2.75 3.11 -1.03
CA ILE A 29 1.96 3.80 0.00
C ILE A 29 1.62 5.22 -0.45
N VAL A 30 2.58 5.97 -0.98
CA VAL A 30 2.35 7.34 -1.46
C VAL A 30 1.30 7.36 -2.59
N ILE A 31 1.44 6.47 -3.58
CA ILE A 31 0.46 6.35 -4.67
C ILE A 31 -0.92 5.95 -4.14
N SER A 32 -0.98 4.97 -3.23
CA SER A 32 -2.23 4.51 -2.62
C SER A 32 -2.94 5.62 -1.84
N LEU A 33 -2.19 6.42 -1.08
CA LEU A 33 -2.75 7.57 -0.36
C LEU A 33 -3.25 8.66 -1.30
N ALA A 34 -2.53 8.93 -2.40
CA ALA A 34 -2.98 9.87 -3.42
C ALA A 34 -4.29 9.40 -4.09
N LEU A 35 -4.39 8.12 -4.43
CA LEU A 35 -5.61 7.53 -4.98
C LEU A 35 -6.76 7.56 -3.96
N LEU A 36 -6.49 7.23 -2.70
CA LEU A 36 -7.49 7.31 -1.63
C LEU A 36 -8.02 8.74 -1.47
N ALA A 37 -7.13 9.75 -1.48
CA ALA A 37 -7.51 11.15 -1.43
C ALA A 37 -8.37 11.56 -2.65
N ALA A 38 -8.00 11.11 -3.85
CA ALA A 38 -8.79 11.34 -5.07
C ALA A 38 -10.19 10.70 -4.97
N VAL A 39 -10.30 9.48 -4.45
CA VAL A 39 -11.59 8.81 -4.23
C VAL A 39 -12.44 9.58 -3.23
N ILE A 40 -11.87 10.02 -2.10
CA ILE A 40 -12.59 10.83 -1.11
C ILE A 40 -13.08 12.15 -1.72
N ALA A 41 -12.24 12.81 -2.53
CA ALA A 41 -12.63 14.05 -3.21
C ALA A 41 -13.79 13.86 -4.19
N LEU A 42 -13.87 12.70 -4.87
CA LEU A 42 -14.94 12.38 -5.82
C LEU A 42 -16.23 11.93 -5.14
N VAL A 43 -16.14 11.09 -4.10
CA VAL A 43 -17.29 10.53 -3.38
C VAL A 43 -17.88 11.53 -2.38
N GLY A 44 -17.06 12.47 -1.89
CA GLY A 44 -17.43 13.43 -0.86
C GLY A 44 -17.22 12.90 0.56
N THR A 45 -17.51 13.75 1.54
CA THR A 45 -17.25 13.45 2.96
C THR A 45 -18.47 12.86 3.65
N SER A 46 -18.33 11.68 4.26
CA SER A 46 -19.32 11.09 5.17
C SER A 46 -18.61 10.25 6.23
N THR A 47 -19.30 9.95 7.33
CA THR A 47 -18.76 9.07 8.39
C THR A 47 -18.31 7.72 7.84
N LEU A 48 -19.07 7.14 6.91
CA LEU A 48 -18.74 5.85 6.30
C LEU A 48 -17.46 5.93 5.46
N VAL A 49 -17.29 7.01 4.68
CA VAL A 49 -16.07 7.25 3.89
C VAL A 49 -14.83 7.33 4.80
N TRP A 50 -14.94 8.02 5.94
CA TRP A 50 -13.84 8.12 6.90
C TRP A 50 -13.51 6.78 7.59
N ILE A 51 -14.52 5.96 7.89
CA ILE A 51 -14.31 4.60 8.42
C ILE A 51 -13.52 3.76 7.41
N VAL A 52 -13.94 3.76 6.14
CA VAL A 52 -13.24 3.02 5.08
C VAL A 52 -11.82 3.54 4.89
N ALA A 53 -11.63 4.86 4.88
CA ALA A 53 -10.31 5.47 4.79
C ALA A 53 -9.39 5.06 5.96
N ALA A 54 -9.91 5.03 7.18
CA ALA A 54 -9.16 4.58 8.35
C ALA A 54 -8.73 3.11 8.22
N VAL A 55 -9.63 2.24 7.76
CA VAL A 55 -9.30 0.82 7.50
C VAL A 55 -8.21 0.70 6.44
N ALA A 56 -8.29 1.48 5.35
CA ALA A 56 -7.28 1.48 4.30
C ALA A 56 -5.91 1.93 4.82
N VAL A 57 -5.86 2.97 5.66
CA VAL A 57 -4.61 3.43 6.28
C VAL A 57 -4.02 2.38 7.22
N VAL A 58 -4.85 1.72 8.04
CA VAL A 58 -4.41 0.62 8.90
C VAL A 58 -3.85 -0.53 8.08
N PHE A 59 -4.49 -0.88 6.96
CA PHE A 59 -3.99 -1.90 6.05
C PHE A 59 -2.60 -1.54 5.48
N LEU A 60 -2.41 -0.31 4.99
CA LEU A 60 -1.11 0.16 4.48
C LEU A 60 -0.03 0.13 5.58
N ALA A 61 -0.36 0.55 6.79
CA ALA A 61 0.55 0.50 7.93
C ALA A 61 0.93 -0.95 8.31
N ALA A 62 -0.05 -1.86 8.34
CA ALA A 62 0.19 -3.27 8.63
C ALA A 62 1.09 -3.91 7.57
N ARG A 63 0.82 -3.67 6.28
CA ARG A 63 1.65 -4.14 5.18
C ARG A 63 3.10 -3.67 5.31
N PHE A 64 3.32 -2.39 5.59
CA PHE A 64 4.66 -1.86 5.83
C PHE A 64 5.34 -2.54 7.03
N ALA A 65 4.62 -2.71 8.14
CA ALA A 65 5.14 -3.37 9.34
C ALA A 65 5.54 -4.83 9.07
N PHE A 66 4.78 -5.57 8.26
CA PHE A 66 5.17 -6.91 7.82
C PHE A 66 6.41 -6.88 6.91
N GLY A 67 6.51 -5.88 6.04
CA GLY A 67 7.69 -5.67 5.18
C GLY A 67 8.98 -5.43 5.97
N LEU A 68 8.93 -4.68 7.08
CA LEU A 68 10.10 -4.41 7.93
C LEU A 68 10.79 -5.70 8.41
N ARG A 69 9.99 -6.72 8.76
CA ARG A 69 10.53 -8.02 9.21
C ARG A 69 11.26 -8.76 8.09
N GLU A 70 10.86 -8.55 6.85
CA GLU A 70 11.38 -9.29 5.71
C GLU A 70 12.58 -8.60 5.06
N TRP A 71 12.55 -7.28 4.94
CA TRP A 71 13.67 -6.52 4.39
C TRP A 71 14.89 -6.52 5.31
N GLY A 72 14.72 -6.59 6.63
CA GLY A 72 15.83 -6.64 7.58
C GLY A 72 16.56 -7.98 7.65
N LYS A 73 16.04 -9.04 7.00
CA LYS A 73 16.71 -10.35 6.90
C LYS A 73 17.57 -10.49 5.64
N ARG A 74 17.42 -9.57 4.69
CA ARG A 74 18.18 -9.52 3.44
C ARG A 74 19.39 -8.61 3.63
#